data_AF-A0A7J2HYQ7-F1
#
_entry.id   AF-A0A7J2HYQ7-F1
#
_cell.length_a   1.000
_cell.length_b   1.000
_cell.length_c   1.000
_cell.angle_alpha   90.00
_cell.angle_beta   90.00
_cell.angle_gamma   90.00
#
_symmetry.space_group_name_H-M   'P 1'
#
loop_
_entity.id
_entity.type
_entity.pdbx_description
1 polymer ?
#
loop_
_entity_poly.entity_id
_entity_poly.type
_entity_poly.pdbx_seq_one_letter_code
_entity_poly.pdbx_strand_id
1 'polypeptide(L)'
;MAHFYRLPIYATGEMTDSKVPDIQAGYEKAMISLLVGLSGANLIHDAAGFLESALTYSYEQLVIDNEIPGMCNRAIRGIEVNDETLALDVIEKVGPGGHYLTQKHTLKHVMTEYYLPKLSDRRLRNLWEREGAKDAPLGQGKSQKTSLRGLK
;
A
#
# COMPACT_ATOMS: atom_id res chain seq x y z
N MET A 1 -8.90 20.83 -13.15
CA MET A 1 -8.74 21.71 -14.32
C MET A 1 -8.21 20.97 -15.55
N ALA A 2 -7.15 20.16 -15.46
CA ALA A 2 -6.61 19.46 -16.64
C ALA A 2 -7.64 18.56 -17.36
N HIS A 3 -8.51 17.85 -16.62
CA HIS A 3 -9.62 17.06 -17.20
C HIS A 3 -10.56 17.90 -18.09
N PHE A 4 -10.84 19.15 -17.71
CA PHE A 4 -11.66 20.06 -18.51
C PHE A 4 -11.01 20.39 -19.87
N TYR A 5 -9.69 20.56 -19.87
CA TYR A 5 -8.90 20.81 -21.09
C TYR A 5 -8.45 19.53 -21.80
N ARG A 6 -8.82 18.33 -21.31
CA ARG A 6 -8.41 17.03 -21.83
C ARG A 6 -6.89 16.86 -21.91
N LEU A 7 -6.17 17.39 -20.93
CA LEU A 7 -4.72 17.25 -20.81
C LEU A 7 -4.34 16.24 -19.72
N PRO A 8 -3.23 15.50 -19.87
CA PRO A 8 -2.70 14.67 -18.80
C PRO A 8 -2.39 15.48 -17.54
N ILE A 9 -2.64 14.90 -16.38
CA ILE A 9 -2.25 15.45 -15.08
C ILE A 9 -0.88 14.89 -14.71
N TYR A 10 0.09 15.80 -14.60
CA TYR A 10 1.36 15.58 -13.93
C TYR A 10 1.25 16.12 -12.50
N ALA A 11 1.35 15.26 -11.50
CA ALA A 11 1.16 15.61 -10.09
C ALA A 11 2.32 15.13 -9.24
N THR A 12 2.64 15.86 -8.18
CA THR A 12 3.61 15.46 -7.17
C THR A 12 2.94 14.51 -6.19
N GLY A 13 3.50 13.32 -6.01
CA GLY A 13 3.06 12.36 -4.99
C GLY A 13 4.00 12.32 -3.81
N GLU A 14 3.54 11.70 -2.72
CA GLU A 14 4.41 11.23 -1.62
C GLU A 14 5.45 12.25 -1.14
N MET A 15 4.99 13.46 -0.84
CA MET A 15 5.82 14.51 -0.23
C MET A 15 5.65 14.54 1.28
N THR A 16 6.72 14.89 1.99
CA THR A 16 6.67 15.12 3.45
C THR A 16 7.68 16.16 3.86
N ASP A 17 7.35 16.90 4.91
CA ASP A 17 8.27 17.83 5.56
C ASP A 17 9.05 17.17 6.70
N SER A 18 8.82 15.88 6.97
CA SER A 18 9.56 15.13 7.97
C SER A 18 11.04 14.98 7.58
N LYS A 19 11.89 14.98 8.60
CA LYS A 19 13.36 14.93 8.48
C LYS A 19 13.85 13.48 8.46
N VAL A 20 13.00 12.56 8.91
CA VAL A 20 13.34 11.16 9.13
C VAL A 20 12.16 10.26 8.72
N PRO A 21 12.41 8.97 8.46
CA PRO A 21 11.35 7.98 8.24
C PRO A 21 10.54 7.68 9.50
N ASP A 22 9.63 8.57 9.85
CA ASP A 22 8.79 8.47 11.04
C ASP A 22 7.29 8.41 10.71
N ILE A 23 6.46 8.54 11.74
CA ILE A 23 5.01 8.55 11.59
C ILE A 23 4.53 9.74 10.73
N GLN A 24 5.19 10.91 10.81
CA GLN A 24 4.87 12.07 9.98
C GLN A 24 5.10 11.76 8.51
N ALA A 25 6.28 11.24 8.18
CA ALA A 25 6.56 10.78 6.82
C ALA A 25 5.52 9.77 6.33
N GLY A 26 5.10 8.84 7.20
CA GLY A 26 4.07 7.85 6.86
C GLY A 26 2.72 8.46 6.47
N TYR A 27 2.11 9.27 7.35
CA TYR A 27 0.74 9.75 7.09
C TYR A 27 0.66 10.86 6.04
N GLU A 28 1.66 11.77 5.97
CA GLU A 28 1.65 12.85 4.97
C GLU A 28 1.71 12.26 3.55
N LYS A 29 2.64 11.33 3.35
CA LYS A 29 2.87 10.69 2.04
C LYS A 29 1.69 9.83 1.64
N ALA A 30 1.13 9.06 2.57
CA ALA A 30 -0.06 8.23 2.31
C ALA A 30 -1.28 9.07 1.90
N MET A 31 -1.54 10.18 2.60
CA MET A 31 -2.66 11.06 2.28
C MET A 31 -2.48 11.72 0.90
N ILE A 32 -1.29 12.23 0.59
CA ILE A 32 -1.01 12.85 -0.71
C ILE A 32 -1.14 11.80 -1.83
N SER A 33 -0.54 10.62 -1.67
CA SER A 33 -0.59 9.56 -2.68
C SER A 33 -2.03 9.15 -3.00
N LEU A 34 -2.86 8.97 -1.97
CA LEU A 34 -4.28 8.64 -2.14
C LEU A 34 -5.05 9.76 -2.86
N LEU A 35 -4.88 11.01 -2.45
CA LEU A 35 -5.59 12.15 -3.06
C LEU A 35 -5.20 12.37 -4.51
N VAL A 36 -3.90 12.26 -4.81
CA VAL A 36 -3.39 12.36 -6.19
C VAL A 36 -3.95 11.24 -7.05
N GLY A 37 -3.95 10.00 -6.54
CA GLY A 37 -4.54 8.88 -7.24
C GLY A 37 -6.05 9.05 -7.48
N LEU A 38 -6.80 9.49 -6.47
CA LEU A 38 -8.25 9.76 -6.57
C LEU A 38 -8.57 10.95 -7.51
N SER A 39 -7.64 11.88 -7.71
CA SER A 39 -7.80 13.00 -8.66
C SER A 39 -7.76 12.54 -10.13
N GLY A 40 -7.37 11.29 -10.39
CA GLY A 40 -7.17 10.76 -11.73
C GLY A 40 -5.87 11.26 -12.36
N ALA A 41 -4.81 11.42 -11.55
CA ALA A 41 -3.50 11.81 -12.05
C ALA A 41 -2.93 10.76 -13.01
N ASN A 42 -2.34 11.20 -14.13
CA ASN A 42 -1.80 10.29 -15.15
C ASN A 42 -0.34 9.93 -14.89
N LEU A 43 0.43 10.88 -14.35
CA LEU A 43 1.84 10.71 -14.01
C LEU A 43 2.10 11.33 -12.63
N ILE A 44 2.53 10.48 -11.70
CA ILE A 44 2.89 10.88 -10.34
C ILE A 44 4.42 10.89 -10.26
N HIS A 45 5.01 12.06 -10.01
CA HIS A 45 6.44 12.22 -9.79
C HIS A 45 6.75 12.39 -8.31
N ASP A 46 8.04 12.27 -7.97
CA ASP A 46 8.56 12.30 -6.60
C ASP A 46 7.89 11.26 -5.67
N ALA A 47 7.40 10.19 -6.28
CA ALA A 47 6.52 9.21 -5.64
C ALA A 47 7.23 8.30 -4.62
N ALA A 48 8.54 8.44 -4.37
CA ALA A 48 9.23 7.67 -3.35
C ALA A 48 10.64 8.21 -3.01
N GLY A 49 11.08 7.99 -1.78
CA GLY A 49 12.41 8.25 -1.23
C GLY A 49 12.62 9.64 -0.64
N PHE A 50 11.79 10.63 -0.99
CA PHE A 50 11.99 12.01 -0.58
C PHE A 50 11.54 12.31 0.86
N LEU A 51 12.29 13.17 1.53
CA LEU A 51 12.08 13.76 2.85
C LEU A 51 12.41 15.26 2.78
N GLU A 52 12.03 16.02 3.81
CA GLU A 52 12.33 17.45 3.93
C GLU A 52 11.94 18.26 2.69
N SER A 53 10.72 18.09 2.21
CA SER A 53 10.23 18.78 1.01
C SER A 53 11.13 18.56 -0.22
N ALA A 54 11.59 17.31 -0.40
CA ALA A 54 12.53 16.87 -1.44
C ALA A 54 13.98 17.39 -1.33
N LEU A 55 14.38 17.93 -0.17
CA LEU A 55 15.79 18.27 0.10
C LEU A 55 16.64 17.04 0.44
N THR A 56 16.01 15.97 0.92
CA THR A 56 16.70 14.76 1.38
C THR A 56 16.12 13.52 0.70
N TYR A 57 16.98 12.58 0.29
CA TYR A 57 16.59 11.28 -0.25
C TYR A 57 17.08 10.16 0.66
N SER A 58 16.18 9.29 1.12
CA SER A 58 16.47 8.14 1.98
C SER A 58 16.13 6.83 1.28
N TYR A 59 17.08 5.89 1.32
CA TYR A 59 16.86 4.54 0.81
C TYR A 59 15.87 3.76 1.67
N GLU A 60 15.88 4.00 2.99
CA GLU A 60 14.90 3.43 3.92
C GLU A 60 13.50 3.94 3.61
N GLN A 61 13.37 5.25 3.37
CA GLN A 61 12.10 5.85 3.00
C GLN A 61 11.61 5.35 1.65
N LEU A 62 12.48 5.18 0.65
CA LEU A 62 12.13 4.61 -0.65
C LEU A 62 11.47 3.22 -0.51
N VAL A 63 11.95 2.42 0.43
CA VAL A 63 11.40 1.09 0.71
C VAL A 63 10.03 1.18 1.38
N ILE A 64 9.87 2.11 2.32
CA ILE A 64 8.60 2.39 2.99
C ILE A 64 7.55 2.85 1.99
N ASP A 65 7.93 3.84 1.19
CA ASP A 65 7.08 4.46 0.18
C ASP A 65 6.57 3.45 -0.83
N ASN A 66 7.37 2.46 -1.23
CA ASN A 66 6.93 1.44 -2.18
C ASN A 66 5.69 0.62 -1.74
N GLU A 67 5.33 0.63 -0.46
CA GLU A 67 4.07 0.03 0.02
C GLU A 67 2.85 0.92 -0.28
N ILE A 68 3.01 2.25 -0.21
CA ILE A 68 1.92 3.24 -0.27
C ILE A 68 1.19 3.21 -1.63
N PRO A 69 1.85 3.24 -2.81
CA PRO A 69 1.17 3.12 -4.09
C PRO A 69 0.43 1.80 -4.24
N GLY A 70 0.94 0.71 -3.67
CA GLY A 70 0.27 -0.58 -3.71
C GLY A 70 -1.08 -0.56 -2.99
N MET A 71 -1.11 0.06 -1.81
CA MET A 71 -2.34 0.29 -1.05
C MET A 71 -3.29 1.25 -1.78
N CYS A 72 -2.77 2.36 -2.31
CA CYS A 72 -3.56 3.36 -3.04
C CYS A 72 -4.17 2.77 -4.31
N ASN A 73 -3.40 2.03 -5.11
CA ASN A 73 -3.89 1.36 -6.32
C ASN A 73 -5.05 0.42 -6.02
N ARG A 74 -4.96 -0.35 -4.92
CA ARG A 74 -6.07 -1.20 -4.50
C ARG A 74 -7.31 -0.39 -4.13
N ALA A 75 -7.16 0.74 -3.44
CA ALA A 75 -8.27 1.61 -3.07
C ALA A 75 -8.92 2.26 -4.31
N ILE A 76 -8.10 2.80 -5.23
CA ILE A 76 -8.56 3.51 -6.44
C ILE A 76 -9.22 2.57 -7.44
N ARG A 77 -8.86 1.28 -7.47
CA ARG A 77 -9.56 0.26 -8.28
C ARG A 77 -11.07 0.22 -8.00
N GLY A 78 -11.48 0.63 -6.80
CA GLY A 78 -12.89 0.64 -6.40
C GLY A 78 -13.42 -0.74 -6.05
N ILE A 79 -14.74 -0.87 -6.12
CA ILE A 79 -15.50 -2.08 -5.79
C ILE A 79 -16.14 -2.59 -7.07
N GLU A 80 -15.77 -3.80 -7.47
CA GLU A 80 -16.43 -4.48 -8.58
C GLU A 80 -17.76 -5.08 -8.11
N VAL A 81 -18.85 -4.75 -8.80
CA VAL A 81 -20.21 -5.19 -8.46
C VAL A 81 -20.78 -6.01 -9.60
N ASN A 82 -20.90 -7.32 -9.39
CA ASN A 82 -21.52 -8.29 -10.29
C ASN A 82 -22.03 -9.50 -9.48
N ASP A 83 -22.71 -10.45 -10.13
CA ASP A 83 -23.31 -11.61 -9.46
C ASP A 83 -22.30 -12.45 -8.65
N GLU A 84 -21.06 -12.57 -9.13
CA GLU A 84 -19.99 -13.31 -8.45
C GLU A 84 -19.45 -12.53 -7.23
N THR A 85 -19.25 -11.21 -7.36
CA THR A 85 -18.66 -10.39 -6.28
C THR A 85 -19.67 -10.03 -5.19
N LEU A 86 -20.97 -10.07 -5.49
CA LEU A 86 -22.03 -9.98 -4.48
C LEU A 86 -22.06 -11.19 -3.54
N ALA A 87 -21.61 -12.36 -4.03
CA ALA A 87 -21.43 -13.58 -3.23
C ALA A 87 -22.69 -14.07 -2.49
N LEU A 88 -23.89 -13.79 -3.03
CA LEU A 88 -25.16 -14.07 -2.35
C LEU A 88 -25.35 -15.55 -2.01
N ASP A 89 -25.02 -16.46 -2.94
CA ASP A 89 -25.09 -17.90 -2.73
C ASP A 89 -24.22 -18.38 -1.56
N VAL A 90 -23.03 -17.78 -1.40
CA VAL A 90 -22.09 -18.13 -0.34
C VAL A 90 -22.62 -17.63 1.00
N ILE A 91 -23.19 -16.42 1.03
CA ILE A 91 -23.80 -15.83 2.22
C ILE A 91 -24.97 -16.71 2.70
N GLU A 92 -25.87 -17.10 1.80
CA GLU A 92 -27.00 -17.99 2.12
C GLU A 92 -26.52 -19.34 2.63
N LYS A 93 -25.54 -19.95 1.94
CA LYS A 93 -25.00 -21.27 2.30
C LYS A 93 -24.30 -21.29 3.66
N VAL A 94 -23.53 -20.25 4.00
CA VAL A 94 -22.82 -20.17 5.28
C VAL A 94 -23.80 -19.90 6.42
N GLY A 95 -24.77 -19.02 6.18
CA GLY A 95 -25.82 -18.70 7.14
C GLY A 95 -25.32 -18.00 8.42
N PRO A 96 -26.23 -17.69 9.36
CA PRO A 96 -25.90 -17.01 10.60
C PRO A 96 -24.94 -17.81 11.49
N GLY A 97 -23.91 -17.15 12.03
CA GLY A 97 -22.94 -17.77 12.93
C GLY A 97 -21.86 -18.63 12.24
N GLY A 98 -21.91 -18.79 10.92
CA GLY A 98 -20.87 -19.46 10.15
C GLY A 98 -19.65 -18.57 9.86
N HIS A 99 -18.63 -19.15 9.19
CA HIS A 99 -17.43 -18.44 8.76
C HIS A 99 -17.08 -18.73 7.29
N TYR A 100 -16.39 -17.79 6.65
CA TYR A 100 -16.10 -17.85 5.21
C TYR A 100 -14.71 -18.40 4.87
N LEU A 101 -13.84 -18.59 5.87
CA LEU A 101 -12.42 -18.96 5.67
C LEU A 101 -12.19 -20.23 4.82
N THR A 102 -13.12 -21.19 4.87
CA THR A 102 -13.02 -22.46 4.14
C THR A 102 -13.80 -22.46 2.82
N GLN A 103 -14.42 -21.35 2.44
CA GLN A 103 -15.22 -21.26 1.21
C GLN A 103 -14.31 -21.11 -0.01
N LYS A 104 -14.66 -21.83 -1.08
CA LYS A 104 -13.95 -21.74 -2.37
C LYS A 104 -13.94 -20.32 -2.92
N HIS A 105 -15.03 -19.58 -2.73
CA HIS A 105 -15.15 -18.18 -3.12
C HIS A 105 -14.08 -17.32 -2.44
N THR A 106 -13.89 -17.45 -1.13
CA THR A 106 -12.85 -16.74 -0.39
C THR A 106 -11.45 -17.08 -0.91
N LEU A 107 -11.14 -18.36 -1.15
CA LEU A 107 -9.84 -18.75 -1.70
C LEU A 107 -9.58 -18.16 -3.10
N LYS A 108 -10.62 -18.08 -3.93
CA LYS A 108 -10.55 -17.52 -5.29
C LYS A 108 -10.29 -16.01 -5.28
N HIS A 109 -10.93 -15.28 -4.37
CA HIS A 109 -10.95 -13.81 -4.38
C HIS A 109 -9.97 -13.15 -3.41
N VAL A 110 -9.49 -13.84 -2.37
CA VAL A 110 -8.63 -13.20 -1.34
C VAL A 110 -7.36 -12.58 -1.92
N MET A 111 -6.72 -13.23 -2.90
CA MET A 111 -5.47 -12.75 -3.49
C MET A 111 -5.65 -11.59 -4.46
N THR A 112 -6.87 -11.42 -5.00
CA THR A 112 -7.19 -10.34 -5.94
C THR A 112 -7.86 -9.16 -5.23
N GLU A 113 -8.66 -9.41 -4.19
CA GLU A 113 -9.42 -8.40 -3.47
C GLU A 113 -8.67 -7.77 -2.30
N TYR A 114 -7.61 -8.39 -1.79
CA TYR A 114 -6.79 -7.79 -0.74
C TYR A 114 -5.45 -7.31 -1.28
N TYR A 115 -5.01 -6.16 -0.79
CA TYR A 115 -3.61 -5.81 -0.85
C TYR A 115 -2.87 -6.49 0.30
N LEU A 116 -1.90 -7.34 -0.04
CA LEU A 116 -1.02 -8.00 0.91
C LEU A 116 0.28 -7.19 1.01
N PRO A 117 0.49 -6.43 2.10
CA PRO A 117 1.70 -5.63 2.28
C PRO A 117 2.93 -6.54 2.36
N LYS A 118 4.05 -6.05 1.83
CA LYS A 118 5.34 -6.77 1.86
C LYS A 118 6.21 -6.34 3.03
N LEU A 119 5.98 -5.15 3.54
CA LEU A 119 6.80 -4.46 4.54
C LEU A 119 6.07 -4.34 5.88
N SER A 120 4.77 -4.05 5.84
CA SER A 120 3.94 -3.88 7.04
C SER A 120 3.77 -5.20 7.79
N ASP A 121 4.15 -5.25 9.07
CA ASP A 121 3.96 -6.42 9.92
C ASP A 121 2.50 -6.54 10.40
N ARG A 122 1.84 -7.64 10.05
CA ARG A 122 0.46 -7.97 10.47
C ARG A 122 0.39 -9.17 11.43
N ARG A 123 1.53 -9.60 11.96
CA ARG A 123 1.63 -10.77 12.83
C ARG A 123 1.15 -10.43 14.23
N LEU A 124 0.81 -11.47 14.98
CA LEU A 124 0.39 -11.34 16.36
C LEU A 124 1.54 -10.79 17.24
N ARG A 125 1.17 -10.02 18.26
CA ARG A 125 2.11 -9.37 19.20
C ARG A 125 3.14 -10.34 19.77
N ASN A 126 2.72 -11.53 20.19
CA ASN A 126 3.60 -12.54 20.77
C ASN A 126 4.70 -13.00 19.80
N LEU A 127 4.39 -13.11 18.50
CA LEU A 127 5.37 -13.47 17.49
C LEU A 127 6.31 -12.30 17.18
N TRP A 128 5.77 -11.09 17.06
CA TRP A 128 6.54 -9.86 16.88
C TRP A 128 7.54 -9.62 18.03
N GLU A 129 7.12 -9.80 19.28
CA GLU A 129 7.98 -9.70 20.47
C GLU A 129 9.09 -10.76 20.46
N ARG A 130 8.76 -12.01 20.13
CA ARG A 130 9.74 -13.11 20.03
C ARG A 130 10.80 -12.86 18.94
N GLU A 131 10.45 -12.12 17.89
CA GLU A 131 11.36 -11.77 16.80
C GLU A 131 12.11 -10.46 17.01
N GLY A 132 12.02 -9.88 18.22
CA GLY A 132 12.79 -8.72 18.63
C GLY A 132 12.06 -7.38 18.52
N ALA A 133 10.73 -7.39 18.48
CA ALA A 133 9.89 -6.19 18.65
C ALA A 133 10.28 -5.03 17.71
N LYS A 134 10.51 -5.36 16.43
CA LYS A 134 11.05 -4.41 15.45
C LYS A 134 9.99 -3.42 15.00
N ASP A 135 10.36 -2.15 14.94
CA ASP A 135 9.52 -1.14 14.32
C ASP A 135 9.46 -1.30 12.80
N ALA A 136 8.48 -0.67 12.17
CA ALA A 136 8.42 -0.53 10.71
C ALA A 136 9.74 0.09 10.20
N PRO A 137 10.15 -0.29 9.00
CA PRO A 137 11.38 -1.02 8.73
C PRO A 137 12.66 -0.24 9.02
N LEU A 138 13.07 -0.19 10.29
CA LEU A 138 14.47 -0.01 10.68
C LEU A 138 15.22 -1.35 10.78
N GLY A 139 14.56 -2.49 10.54
CA GLY A 139 15.09 -3.83 10.82
C GLY A 139 15.18 -4.85 9.67
N GLN A 140 14.87 -4.48 8.42
CA GLN A 140 14.76 -5.40 7.26
C GLN A 140 15.92 -5.33 6.25
N GLY A 141 17.00 -4.58 6.54
CA GLY A 141 18.18 -4.41 5.66
C GLY A 141 18.95 -5.69 5.29
N LYS A 142 18.51 -6.88 5.71
CA LYS A 142 19.06 -8.18 5.29
C LYS A 142 18.37 -8.78 4.06
N SER A 143 17.08 -8.53 3.85
CA SER A 143 16.34 -9.12 2.70
C SER A 143 16.60 -8.34 1.40
N GLN A 144 16.79 -7.02 1.48
CA GLN A 144 16.91 -6.16 0.30
C GLN A 144 18.32 -5.93 -0.21
N LYS A 145 19.36 -6.22 0.57
CA LYS A 145 20.74 -6.32 0.04
C LYS A 145 20.85 -7.36 -1.09
N THR A 146 19.91 -8.29 -1.17
CA THR A 146 19.85 -9.32 -2.20
C THR A 146 19.26 -8.80 -3.52
N SER A 147 18.27 -7.88 -3.51
CA SER A 147 17.68 -7.37 -4.75
C SER A 147 18.54 -6.30 -5.43
N LEU A 148 19.22 -5.44 -4.66
CA LEU A 148 20.08 -4.39 -5.21
C LEU A 148 21.43 -4.91 -5.74
N ARG A 149 21.80 -6.16 -5.44
CA ARG A 149 23.00 -6.83 -6.00
C ARG A 149 22.78 -7.37 -7.41
N GLY A 150 21.54 -7.47 -7.89
CA GLY A 150 21.20 -7.95 -9.23
C GLY A 150 21.15 -6.88 -10.33
N LEU A 151 21.46 -5.62 -10.00
CA LEU A 151 21.46 -4.48 -10.92
C LEU A 151 22.89 -4.00 -11.28
N LYS A 152 23.84 -4.93 -11.35
CA LYS A 152 25.18 -4.67 -11.92
C LYS A 152 25.34 -5.39 -13.24
#